data_AF-A0A1G7FA22-F1
#
_entry.id   AF-A0A1G7FA22-F1
#
_cell.length_a   1.000
_cell.length_b   1.000
_cell.length_c   1.000
_cell.angle_alpha   90.00
_cell.angle_beta   90.00
_cell.angle_gamma   90.00
#
_symmetry.space_group_name_H-M   'P 1'
#
loop_
_entity.id
_entity.type
_entity.pdbx_description
1 polymer ?
#
loop_
_entity_poly.entity_id
_entity_poly.type
_entity_poly.pdbx_seq_one_letter_code
_entity_poly.pdbx_strand_id
1 'polypeptide(L)'
;MSGLYLLALIGVWLLAGWVIYRLWRRWHPQKLKEKVLHIAIGFLIFCVWFGGAFWEVAGKKMYWDAQVRKLCAIDGGVKVYETVELPEEMFNQWGQPNFYQPTQGENALGKDYIFRSEIKKYRKSDPSISRRLYQVFRKENNKILGETVIYVRSGGDLPGPWHGSTYRCPEDGGIIPLLVEIFEHQQTSVKEGEK
;
A
#
# COMPACT_ATOMS: atom_id res chain seq x y z
N MET A 1 19.17 -11.03 9.57
CA MET A 1 20.58 -11.17 9.14
C MET A 1 21.47 -10.77 10.30
N SER A 2 22.50 -11.55 10.64
CA SER A 2 23.37 -11.29 11.79
C SER A 2 24.37 -10.17 11.49
N GLY A 3 24.79 -9.40 12.51
CA GLY A 3 25.76 -8.30 12.35
C GLY A 3 27.10 -8.74 11.72
N LEU A 4 27.46 -10.02 11.83
CA LEU A 4 28.62 -10.62 11.17
C LEU A 4 28.53 -10.55 9.64
N TYR A 5 27.33 -10.63 9.06
CA TYR A 5 27.14 -10.55 7.61
C TYR A 5 27.46 -9.15 7.06
N LEU A 6 27.06 -8.11 7.78
CA LEU A 6 27.37 -6.72 7.43
C LEU A 6 28.88 -6.46 7.49
N LEU A 7 29.56 -6.93 8.54
CA LEU A 7 31.02 -6.80 8.67
C LEU A 7 31.76 -7.54 7.55
N ALA A 8 31.32 -8.75 7.19
CA ALA A 8 31.89 -9.50 6.07
C ALA A 8 31.71 -8.75 4.74
N LEU A 9 30.53 -8.19 4.48
CA LEU A 9 30.25 -7.37 3.30
C LEU A 9 31.16 -6.15 3.24
N ILE A 10 31.31 -5.41 4.35
CA ILE A 10 32.21 -4.26 4.43
C ILE A 10 33.65 -4.67 4.12
N GLY A 11 34.13 -5.78 4.69
CA GLY A 11 35.46 -6.32 4.41
C GLY A 11 35.68 -6.66 2.93
N VAL A 12 34.71 -7.31 2.29
CA VAL A 12 34.75 -7.63 0.86
C VAL A 12 34.80 -6.36 0.00
N TRP A 13 33.99 -5.35 0.32
CA TRP A 13 34.00 -4.06 -0.40
C TRP A 13 35.31 -3.29 -0.23
N LEU A 14 35.91 -3.29 0.96
CA LEU A 14 37.22 -2.68 1.20
C LEU A 14 38.33 -3.38 0.42
N LEU A 15 38.32 -4.72 0.38
CA LEU A 15 39.29 -5.49 -0.38
C LEU A 15 39.13 -5.26 -1.89
N ALA A 16 37.90 -5.27 -2.40
CA ALA A 16 37.62 -4.96 -3.80
C ALA A 16 38.08 -3.54 -4.17
N GLY A 17 37.76 -2.54 -3.33
CA GLY A 17 38.22 -1.16 -3.49
C GLY A 17 39.74 -1.05 -3.50
N TRP A 18 40.45 -1.75 -2.61
CA TRP A 18 41.90 -1.77 -2.59
C TRP A 18 42.53 -2.44 -3.83
N VAL A 19 41.96 -3.55 -4.31
CA VAL A 19 42.41 -4.20 -5.55
C VAL A 19 42.21 -3.28 -6.75
N ILE A 20 41.04 -2.66 -6.88
CA ILE A 20 40.74 -1.69 -7.94
C ILE A 20 41.70 -0.50 -7.86
N TYR A 21 41.91 0.07 -6.67
CA TYR A 21 42.85 1.17 -6.45
C TYR A 21 44.28 0.77 -6.83
N ARG A 22 44.73 -0.43 -6.46
CA ARG A 22 46.08 -0.92 -6.76
C ARG A 22 46.28 -1.18 -8.25
N LEU A 23 45.29 -1.77 -8.92
CA LEU A 23 45.28 -1.94 -10.38
C LEU A 23 45.31 -0.58 -11.06
N TRP A 24 44.46 0.36 -10.63
CA TRP A 24 44.40 1.71 -11.17
C TRP A 24 45.73 2.47 -10.99
N ARG A 25 46.37 2.37 -9.83
CA ARG A 25 47.67 3.00 -9.55
C ARG A 25 48.79 2.46 -10.45
N ARG A 26 48.73 1.17 -10.80
CA ARG A 26 49.70 0.53 -11.71
C ARG A 26 49.42 0.89 -13.18
N TRP A 27 48.19 1.24 -13.51
CA TRP A 27 47.70 1.53 -14.84
C TRP A 27 47.47 3.04 -15.01
N HIS A 28 48.55 3.82 -14.84
CA HIS A 28 48.51 5.27 -14.95
C HIS A 28 48.88 5.71 -16.38
N PRO A 29 47.91 5.89 -17.31
CA PRO A 29 48.22 6.31 -18.67
C PRO A 29 48.89 7.68 -18.65
N GLN A 30 50.01 7.82 -19.37
CA GLN A 30 50.74 9.10 -19.40
C GLN A 30 50.07 10.12 -20.32
N LYS A 31 49.27 9.67 -21.29
CA LYS A 31 48.60 10.54 -22.26
C LYS A 31 47.23 11.03 -21.74
N LEU A 32 46.99 12.33 -21.87
CA LEU A 32 45.74 12.97 -21.41
C LEU A 32 44.48 12.37 -22.04
N LYS A 33 44.50 12.05 -23.35
CA LYS A 33 43.37 11.43 -24.06
C LYS A 33 42.96 10.08 -23.47
N GLU A 34 43.94 9.26 -23.11
CA GLU A 34 43.70 7.96 -22.47
C GLU A 34 43.14 8.15 -21.05
N LYS A 35 43.63 9.14 -20.28
CA LYS A 35 43.07 9.48 -18.96
C LYS A 35 41.58 9.87 -19.05
N VAL A 36 41.23 10.74 -20.00
CA VAL A 36 39.84 11.18 -20.20
C VAL A 36 38.94 9.99 -20.57
N LEU A 37 39.41 9.11 -21.45
CA LEU A 37 38.67 7.89 -21.82
C LEU A 37 38.40 6.99 -20.62
N HIS A 38 39.39 6.75 -19.76
CA HIS A 38 39.22 5.90 -18.58
C HIS A 38 38.25 6.50 -17.56
N ILE A 39 38.30 7.83 -17.35
CA ILE A 39 37.36 8.52 -16.48
C ILE A 39 35.94 8.40 -17.03
N ALA A 40 35.75 8.59 -18.34
CA ALA A 40 34.45 8.45 -18.98
C ALA A 40 33.90 7.03 -18.82
N ILE A 41 34.72 6.00 -19.05
CA ILE A 41 34.32 4.60 -18.85
C ILE A 41 33.96 4.33 -17.38
N GLY A 42 34.79 4.79 -16.44
CA GLY A 42 34.53 4.63 -15.01
C GLY A 42 33.24 5.30 -14.57
N PHE A 43 32.97 6.52 -15.08
CA PHE A 43 31.73 7.24 -14.82
C PHE A 43 30.50 6.49 -15.39
N LEU A 44 30.58 5.96 -16.61
CA LEU A 44 29.49 5.17 -17.20
C LEU A 44 29.18 3.91 -16.38
N ILE A 45 30.22 3.17 -15.97
CA ILE A 45 30.06 1.98 -15.11
C ILE A 45 29.41 2.38 -13.78
N PHE A 46 29.86 3.49 -13.17
CA PHE A 46 29.28 4.01 -11.94
C PHE A 46 27.80 4.38 -12.12
N CYS A 47 27.43 5.08 -13.19
CA CYS A 47 26.03 5.43 -13.47
C CYS A 47 25.15 4.19 -13.64
N VAL A 48 25.62 3.17 -14.35
CA VAL A 48 24.87 1.91 -14.52
C VAL A 48 24.70 1.20 -13.18
N TRP A 49 25.77 1.06 -12.40
CA TRP A 49 25.73 0.41 -11.09
C TRP A 49 24.83 1.17 -10.11
N PHE A 50 24.99 2.49 -10.02
CA PHE A 50 24.22 3.33 -9.12
C PHE A 50 22.74 3.40 -9.53
N GLY A 51 22.46 3.49 -10.84
CA GLY A 51 21.10 3.46 -11.36
C GLY A 51 20.39 2.13 -11.08
N GLY A 52 21.08 1.01 -11.28
CA GLY A 52 20.56 -0.32 -10.95
C GLY A 52 20.31 -0.49 -9.44
N ALA A 53 21.23 -0.04 -8.60
CA ALA A 53 21.06 -0.06 -7.15
C ALA A 53 19.88 0.82 -6.70
N PHE A 54 19.76 2.03 -7.27
CA PHE A 54 18.65 2.93 -6.96
C PHE A 54 17.30 2.36 -7.41
N TRP A 55 17.26 1.65 -8.54
CA TRP A 55 16.06 0.96 -9.01
C TRP A 55 15.56 -0.08 -7.99
N GLU A 56 16.45 -0.92 -7.46
CA GLU A 56 16.09 -1.93 -6.46
C GLU A 56 15.66 -1.31 -5.12
N VAL A 57 16.27 -0.19 -4.72
CA VAL A 57 15.98 0.47 -3.44
C VAL A 57 14.67 1.27 -3.47
N ALA A 58 14.47 2.08 -4.51
CA ALA A 58 13.38 3.07 -4.56
C ALA A 58 12.50 2.94 -5.80
N GLY A 59 13.10 2.69 -6.96
CA GLY A 59 12.39 2.69 -8.25
C GLY A 59 11.26 1.67 -8.31
N LYS A 60 11.53 0.43 -7.91
CA LYS A 60 10.53 -0.66 -7.87
C LYS A 60 9.33 -0.30 -7.00
N LYS A 61 9.55 0.24 -5.81
CA LYS A 61 8.49 0.65 -4.86
C LYS A 61 7.62 1.77 -5.45
N MET A 62 8.26 2.84 -5.92
CA MET A 62 7.57 3.99 -6.53
C MET A 62 6.77 3.59 -7.76
N TYR A 63 7.32 2.71 -8.60
CA TYR A 63 6.62 2.18 -9.77
C TYR A 63 5.32 1.48 -9.36
N TRP A 64 5.36 0.61 -8.35
CA TRP A 64 4.16 -0.12 -7.92
C TRP A 64 3.17 0.76 -7.15
N ASP A 65 3.62 1.77 -6.40
CA ASP A 65 2.73 2.78 -5.83
C ASP A 65 1.97 3.53 -6.93
N ALA A 66 2.66 3.90 -8.02
CA ALA A 66 2.02 4.55 -9.17
C ALA A 66 1.02 3.62 -9.88
N GLN A 67 1.32 2.32 -10.00
CA GLN A 67 0.37 1.34 -10.56
C GLN A 67 -0.86 1.17 -9.67
N VAL A 68 -0.69 1.15 -8.34
CA VAL A 68 -1.80 1.10 -7.38
C VAL A 68 -2.67 2.35 -7.50
N ARG A 69 -2.09 3.55 -7.63
CA ARG A 69 -2.85 4.78 -7.89
C ARG A 69 -3.63 4.73 -9.19
N LYS A 70 -3.02 4.21 -10.26
CA LYS A 70 -3.72 4.05 -11.54
C LYS A 70 -4.92 3.13 -11.43
N LEU A 71 -4.78 1.99 -10.75
CA LEU A 71 -5.90 1.07 -10.52
C LEU A 71 -6.98 1.73 -9.65
N CYS A 72 -6.57 2.37 -8.57
CA CYS A 72 -7.44 3.10 -7.65
C CYS A 72 -8.24 4.21 -8.36
N ALA A 73 -7.65 4.90 -9.34
CA ALA A 73 -8.35 5.94 -10.12
C ALA A 73 -9.45 5.38 -11.04
N ILE A 74 -9.47 4.07 -11.32
CA ILE A 74 -10.48 3.45 -12.19
C ILE A 74 -11.75 3.14 -11.39
N ASP A 75 -11.63 2.45 -10.25
CA ASP A 75 -12.77 1.97 -9.47
C ASP A 75 -12.58 2.05 -7.94
N GLY A 76 -11.48 2.61 -7.47
CA GLY A 76 -11.20 2.79 -6.04
C GLY A 76 -12.12 3.83 -5.39
N GLY A 77 -12.37 3.66 -4.09
CA GLY A 77 -13.25 4.57 -3.34
C GLY A 77 -14.50 3.88 -2.80
N VAL A 78 -15.34 4.69 -2.16
CA VAL A 78 -16.65 4.30 -1.66
C VAL A 78 -17.69 4.64 -2.71
N LYS A 79 -18.66 3.74 -2.90
CA LYS A 79 -19.85 3.95 -3.73
C LYS A 79 -21.06 3.56 -2.89
N VAL A 80 -21.89 4.54 -2.54
CA VAL A 80 -23.16 4.32 -1.86
C VAL A 80 -24.29 4.36 -2.88
N TYR A 81 -25.12 3.33 -2.84
CA TYR A 81 -26.30 3.17 -3.70
C TYR A 81 -27.59 3.50 -2.95
N GLU A 82 -27.62 3.24 -1.64
CA GLU A 82 -28.75 3.55 -0.76
C GLU A 82 -28.23 3.77 0.67
N THR A 83 -28.64 4.88 1.28
CA THR A 83 -28.41 5.16 2.69
C THR A 83 -29.52 4.56 3.55
N VAL A 84 -29.23 4.35 4.83
CA VAL A 84 -30.15 3.79 5.81
C VAL A 84 -30.10 4.61 7.07
N GLU A 85 -31.25 5.13 7.46
CA GLU A 85 -31.41 5.81 8.74
C GLU A 85 -31.43 4.77 9.87
N LEU A 86 -30.53 4.94 10.84
CA LEU A 86 -30.47 4.14 12.06
C LEU A 86 -30.65 5.04 13.29
N PRO A 87 -31.17 4.50 14.40
CA PRO A 87 -31.33 5.26 15.62
C PRO A 87 -29.95 5.56 16.24
N GLU A 88 -29.85 6.67 16.98
CA GLU A 88 -28.56 7.18 17.49
C GLU A 88 -27.82 6.18 18.38
N GLU A 89 -28.54 5.32 19.11
CA GLU A 89 -27.92 4.27 19.95
C GLU A 89 -27.10 3.23 19.17
N MET A 90 -27.25 3.16 17.85
CA MET A 90 -26.51 2.24 16.98
C MET A 90 -25.15 2.82 16.53
N PHE A 91 -24.80 4.02 16.97
CA PHE A 91 -23.52 4.67 16.69
C PHE A 91 -22.67 4.80 17.96
N ASN A 92 -21.36 4.87 17.79
CA ASN A 92 -20.43 5.22 18.86
C ASN A 92 -20.13 6.72 18.87
N GLN A 93 -19.33 7.18 19.84
CA GLN A 93 -18.94 8.59 19.99
C GLN A 93 -18.20 9.20 18.78
N TRP A 94 -17.77 8.39 17.81
CA TRP A 94 -17.10 8.84 16.59
C TRP A 94 -18.02 8.78 15.36
N GLY A 95 -19.32 8.54 15.53
CA GLY A 95 -20.30 8.44 14.44
C GLY A 95 -20.18 7.14 13.63
N GLN A 96 -19.52 6.10 14.18
CA GLN A 96 -19.37 4.81 13.49
C GLN A 96 -20.41 3.81 14.02
N PRO A 97 -20.99 2.97 13.15
CA PRO A 97 -21.88 1.88 13.59
C PRO A 97 -21.22 0.98 14.64
N ASN A 98 -21.81 0.90 15.82
CA ASN A 98 -21.26 0.19 16.98
C ASN A 98 -21.57 -1.32 16.98
N PHE A 99 -22.45 -1.77 16.10
CA PHE A 99 -22.87 -3.16 15.95
C PHE A 99 -22.02 -3.94 14.94
N TYR A 100 -21.02 -3.31 14.31
CA TYR A 100 -20.11 -3.99 13.38
C TYR A 100 -19.15 -4.94 14.11
N GLN A 101 -19.27 -6.24 13.82
CA GLN A 101 -18.47 -7.31 14.43
C GLN A 101 -17.68 -8.09 13.36
N PRO A 102 -16.42 -7.71 13.07
CA PRO A 102 -15.63 -8.28 11.95
C PRO A 102 -15.39 -9.79 12.06
N THR A 103 -15.46 -10.36 13.27
CA THR A 103 -15.24 -11.79 13.51
C THR A 103 -16.41 -12.67 13.08
N GLN A 104 -17.60 -12.09 12.81
CA GLN A 104 -18.80 -12.84 12.43
C GLN A 104 -18.95 -13.08 10.92
N GLY A 105 -17.92 -12.74 10.13
CA GLY A 105 -17.90 -12.98 8.68
C GLY A 105 -19.06 -12.28 7.97
N GLU A 106 -19.91 -13.04 7.27
CA GLU A 106 -21.04 -12.48 6.54
C GLU A 106 -22.11 -11.83 7.43
N ASN A 107 -22.19 -12.23 8.71
CA ASN A 107 -23.12 -11.67 9.68
C ASN A 107 -22.52 -10.52 10.49
N ALA A 108 -21.40 -9.93 10.06
CA ALA A 108 -20.72 -8.85 10.77
C ALA A 108 -21.56 -7.60 11.03
N LEU A 109 -22.72 -7.45 10.37
CA LEU A 109 -23.65 -6.34 10.55
C LEU A 109 -24.99 -6.79 11.15
N GLY A 110 -24.98 -7.89 11.91
CA GLY A 110 -26.13 -8.38 12.65
C GLY A 110 -27.17 -9.10 11.77
N LYS A 111 -28.44 -8.96 12.16
CA LYS A 111 -29.54 -9.73 11.57
C LYS A 111 -30.06 -9.12 10.26
N ASP A 112 -29.94 -7.81 10.06
CA ASP A 112 -30.62 -7.10 8.97
C ASP A 112 -29.74 -6.89 7.71
N TYR A 113 -28.41 -6.99 7.86
CA TYR A 113 -27.46 -6.74 6.78
C TYR A 113 -26.44 -7.88 6.61
N ILE A 114 -25.99 -8.09 5.37
CA ILE A 114 -24.89 -9.01 5.02
C ILE A 114 -23.66 -8.19 4.65
N PHE A 115 -22.53 -8.58 5.21
CA PHE A 115 -21.23 -8.02 4.87
C PHE A 115 -20.43 -9.01 4.01
N ARG A 116 -20.01 -8.61 2.80
CA ARG A 116 -19.11 -9.44 1.97
C ARG A 116 -17.75 -8.79 1.83
N SER A 117 -16.71 -9.62 1.88
CA SER A 117 -15.32 -9.22 1.69
C SER A 117 -14.64 -10.14 0.69
N GLU A 118 -14.11 -9.57 -0.39
CA GLU A 118 -13.33 -10.28 -1.40
C GLU A 118 -11.91 -9.72 -1.47
N ILE A 119 -10.90 -10.60 -1.54
CA ILE A 119 -9.51 -10.21 -1.75
C ILE A 119 -8.99 -10.83 -3.05
N LYS A 120 -8.73 -9.99 -4.04
CA LYS A 120 -8.15 -10.39 -5.32
C LYS A 120 -6.67 -10.01 -5.36
N LYS A 121 -5.78 -10.99 -5.51
CA LYS A 121 -4.33 -10.76 -5.64
C LYS A 121 -3.97 -10.59 -7.13
N TYR A 122 -3.53 -9.41 -7.53
CA TYR A 122 -2.98 -9.17 -8.88
C TYR A 122 -1.53 -9.61 -8.99
N ARG A 123 -0.78 -9.49 -7.90
CA ARG A 123 0.63 -9.87 -7.83
C ARG A 123 0.94 -10.52 -6.49
N LYS A 124 1.56 -11.70 -6.53
CA LYS A 124 1.91 -12.49 -5.33
C LYS A 124 3.38 -12.35 -4.92
N SER A 125 4.25 -11.89 -5.82
CA SER A 125 5.68 -11.65 -5.53
C SER A 125 5.89 -10.34 -4.79
N ASP A 126 7.12 -10.04 -4.37
CA ASP A 126 7.46 -8.79 -3.67
C ASP A 126 7.75 -7.63 -4.66
N PRO A 127 7.06 -6.46 -4.58
CA PRO A 127 5.90 -6.19 -3.72
C PRO A 127 4.64 -6.88 -4.21
N SER A 128 3.81 -7.30 -3.26
CA SER A 128 2.51 -7.90 -3.52
C SER A 128 1.47 -6.82 -3.75
N ILE A 129 0.52 -7.08 -4.66
CA ILE A 129 -0.57 -6.14 -4.97
C ILE A 129 -1.89 -6.90 -4.88
N SER A 130 -2.81 -6.31 -4.12
CA SER A 130 -4.15 -6.85 -3.92
C SER A 130 -5.21 -5.76 -4.01
N ARG A 131 -6.40 -6.16 -4.46
CA ARG A 131 -7.63 -5.39 -4.36
C ARG A 131 -8.50 -6.04 -3.31
N ARG A 132 -9.05 -5.23 -2.43
CA ARG A 132 -10.06 -5.66 -1.45
C ARG A 132 -11.36 -4.95 -1.79
N LEU A 133 -12.41 -5.75 -1.95
CA LEU A 133 -13.77 -5.28 -2.18
C LEU A 133 -14.57 -5.60 -0.92
N TYR A 134 -15.23 -4.59 -0.39
CA TYR A 134 -16.17 -4.73 0.71
C TYR A 134 -17.54 -4.30 0.22
N GLN A 135 -18.57 -5.09 0.49
CA GLN A 135 -19.93 -4.83 0.05
C GLN A 135 -20.89 -5.05 1.22
N VAL A 136 -21.92 -4.20 1.29
CA VAL A 136 -22.99 -4.32 2.28
C VAL A 136 -24.31 -4.51 1.55
N PHE A 137 -25.05 -5.53 1.95
CA PHE A 137 -26.36 -5.85 1.40
C PHE A 137 -27.43 -5.80 2.48
N ARG A 138 -28.64 -5.37 2.13
CA ARG A 138 -29.83 -5.55 2.97
C ARG A 138 -30.35 -6.98 2.80
N LYS A 139 -30.59 -7.70 3.90
CA LYS A 139 -31.03 -9.12 3.84
C LYS A 139 -32.40 -9.31 3.24
N GLU A 140 -33.33 -8.42 3.54
CA GLU A 140 -34.73 -8.51 3.11
C GLU A 140 -34.89 -8.67 1.60
N ASN A 141 -34.11 -7.92 0.81
CA ASN A 141 -34.22 -7.87 -0.65
C ASN A 141 -32.90 -8.19 -1.38
N ASN A 142 -31.84 -8.54 -0.66
CA ASN A 142 -30.49 -8.73 -1.19
C ASN A 142 -29.96 -7.55 -2.03
N LYS A 143 -30.47 -6.33 -1.81
CA LYS A 143 -30.03 -5.13 -2.51
C LYS A 143 -28.71 -4.65 -1.93
N ILE A 144 -27.79 -4.25 -2.79
CA ILE A 144 -26.53 -3.62 -2.39
C ILE A 144 -26.79 -2.19 -1.90
N LEU A 145 -26.34 -1.89 -0.69
CA LEU A 145 -26.44 -0.55 -0.08
C LEU A 145 -25.21 0.29 -0.43
N GLY A 146 -24.04 -0.35 -0.45
CA GLY A 146 -22.82 0.29 -0.89
C GLY A 146 -21.68 -0.70 -0.99
N GLU A 147 -20.60 -0.24 -1.62
CA GLU A 147 -19.35 -0.96 -1.73
C GLU A 147 -18.15 -0.04 -1.63
N THR A 148 -17.02 -0.58 -1.21
CA THR A 148 -15.75 0.12 -1.32
C THR A 148 -14.67 -0.79 -1.88
N VAL A 149 -13.84 -0.19 -2.73
CA VAL A 149 -12.70 -0.85 -3.34
C VAL A 149 -11.43 -0.16 -2.85
N ILE A 150 -10.54 -0.95 -2.26
CA ILE A 150 -9.20 -0.50 -1.89
C ILE A 150 -8.14 -1.35 -2.57
N TYR A 151 -7.09 -0.69 -3.04
CA TYR A 151 -5.89 -1.32 -3.56
C TYR A 151 -4.77 -1.20 -2.53
N VAL A 152 -4.05 -2.29 -2.33
CA VAL A 152 -2.98 -2.38 -1.34
C VAL A 152 -1.75 -2.98 -1.98
N ARG A 153 -0.63 -2.26 -1.85
CA ARG A 153 0.71 -2.79 -2.09
C ARG A 153 1.35 -3.11 -0.75
N SER A 154 1.92 -4.30 -0.61
CA SER A 154 2.72 -4.67 0.56
C SER A 154 4.10 -5.20 0.12
N GLY A 155 5.17 -4.68 0.72
CA GLY A 155 6.56 -5.08 0.46
C GLY A 155 7.33 -4.12 -0.46
N GLY A 156 8.21 -4.62 -1.31
CA GLY A 156 8.98 -3.84 -2.28
C GLY A 156 10.06 -2.94 -1.65
N ASP A 157 10.30 -3.11 -0.35
CA ASP A 157 11.42 -2.50 0.36
C ASP A 157 12.66 -3.38 0.22
N LEU A 158 13.81 -2.85 0.64
CA LEU A 158 15.04 -3.61 0.69
C LEU A 158 14.88 -4.88 1.56
N PRO A 159 15.51 -5.99 1.19
CA PRO A 159 15.47 -7.21 1.99
C PRO A 159 16.15 -6.97 3.35
N GLY A 160 15.44 -7.26 4.44
CA GLY A 160 15.98 -7.08 5.79
C GLY A 160 15.04 -7.57 6.89
N PRO A 161 15.46 -7.48 8.17
CA PRO A 161 14.66 -7.93 9.32
C PRO A 161 13.49 -6.99 9.67
N TRP A 162 13.26 -5.92 8.92
CA TRP A 162 12.15 -4.99 9.14
C TRP A 162 10.86 -5.46 8.45
N HIS A 163 9.72 -5.01 8.97
CA HIS A 163 8.44 -5.23 8.28
C HIS A 163 8.38 -4.46 6.96
N GLY A 164 7.86 -5.11 5.92
CA GLY A 164 7.61 -4.46 4.64
C GLY A 164 6.60 -3.32 4.79
N SER A 165 6.89 -2.21 4.11
CA SER A 165 5.99 -1.08 3.98
C SER A 165 4.70 -1.50 3.27
N THR A 166 3.62 -0.80 3.60
CA THR A 166 2.33 -0.95 2.95
C THR A 166 1.89 0.39 2.41
N TYR A 167 1.37 0.39 1.19
CA TYR A 167 0.71 1.54 0.57
C TYR A 167 -0.73 1.15 0.24
N ARG A 168 -1.68 2.03 0.57
CA ARG A 168 -3.11 1.83 0.34
C ARG A 168 -3.65 2.98 -0.50
N CYS A 169 -4.58 2.68 -1.41
CA CYS A 169 -5.38 3.69 -2.08
C CYS A 169 -6.84 3.22 -2.21
N PRO A 170 -7.83 4.09 -1.91
CA PRO A 170 -7.65 5.40 -1.27
C PRO A 170 -7.26 5.27 0.21
N GLU A 171 -6.67 6.32 0.79
CA GLU A 171 -6.14 6.31 2.16
C GLU A 171 -7.25 6.27 3.21
N ASP A 172 -8.32 7.01 2.95
CA ASP A 172 -9.59 7.07 3.65
C ASP A 172 -10.58 5.98 3.21
N GLY A 173 -10.13 5.01 2.40
CA GLY A 173 -10.95 3.88 1.99
C GLY A 173 -10.98 2.76 3.03
N GLY A 174 -12.06 1.98 3.00
CA GLY A 174 -12.20 0.76 3.79
C GLY A 174 -13.57 0.61 4.43
N ILE A 175 -13.67 -0.39 5.30
CA ILE A 175 -14.96 -0.83 5.85
C ILE A 175 -15.62 0.29 6.66
N ILE A 176 -14.90 0.93 7.57
CA ILE A 176 -15.47 1.97 8.43
C ILE A 176 -16.02 3.17 7.63
N PRO A 177 -15.25 3.79 6.71
CA PRO A 177 -15.78 4.82 5.80
C PRO A 177 -17.04 4.39 5.05
N LEU A 178 -17.04 3.16 4.49
CA LEU A 178 -18.22 2.61 3.81
C LEU A 178 -19.43 2.54 4.74
N LEU A 179 -19.26 2.06 5.96
CA LEU A 179 -20.36 1.92 6.92
C LEU A 179 -20.88 3.29 7.37
N VAL A 180 -20.01 4.27 7.57
CA VAL A 180 -20.40 5.65 7.94
C VAL A 180 -21.19 6.31 6.80
N GLU A 181 -20.83 6.09 5.54
CA GLU A 181 -21.59 6.66 4.41
C GLU A 181 -22.91 5.92 4.14
N ILE A 182 -23.03 4.63 4.47
CA ILE A 182 -24.29 3.89 4.30
C ILE A 182 -25.28 4.21 5.43
N PHE A 183 -24.81 4.28 6.67
CA PHE A 183 -25.67 4.39 7.85
C PHE A 183 -25.69 5.82 8.37
N GLU A 184 -26.81 6.50 8.16
CA GLU A 184 -27.01 7.88 8.59
C GLU A 184 -27.80 7.92 9.91
N HIS A 185 -27.61 9.00 10.67
CA HIS A 185 -28.42 9.25 11.86
C HIS A 185 -29.86 9.53 11.43
N GLN A 186 -30.81 8.84 12.05
CA GLN A 186 -32.21 9.20 11.93
C GLN A 186 -32.40 10.59 12.54
N GLN A 187 -32.67 11.61 11.71
CA GLN A 187 -33.03 12.93 12.23
C GLN A 187 -34.34 12.77 13.00
N THR A 188 -34.27 12.89 14.33
CA THR A 188 -35.46 13.00 15.16
C THR A 188 -36.14 14.30 14.75
N SER A 189 -37.13 14.20 13.84
CA SER A 189 -38.09 15.26 13.60
C SER A 189 -38.88 15.43 14.89
N VAL A 190 -38.34 16.25 15.80
CA VAL A 190 -39.06 16.78 16.94
C VAL A 190 -40.27 17.50 16.34
N LYS A 191 -41.44 16.85 16.41
CA LYS A 191 -42.72 17.53 16.25
C LYS A 191 -42.81 18.52 17.40
N GLU A 192 -42.38 19.74 17.14
CA GLU A 192 -42.59 20.91 17.99
C GLU A 192 -44.11 21.16 18.01
N GLY A 193 -44.77 20.60 19.02
CA GLY A 193 -46.23 20.55 19.06
C GLY A 193 -46.78 20.03 20.37
N GLU A 194 -46.43 20.67 21.49
CA GLU A 194 -47.33 20.76 22.65
C GLU A 194 -46.88 21.87 23.63
N LYS A 195 -47.50 23.06 23.48
CA LYS A 195 -48.19 23.77 24.56
C LYS A 195 -49.01 24.93 24.01
#